data_AF-A0A3C0BTL3-F1
#
_entry.id   AF-A0A3C0BTL3-F1
#
_cell.length_a   1.000
_cell.length_b   1.000
_cell.length_c   1.000
_cell.angle_alpha   90.00
_cell.angle_beta   90.00
_cell.angle_gamma   90.00
#
_symmetry.space_group_name_H-M   'P 1'
#
loop_
_entity.id
_entity.type
_entity.pdbx_description
1 polymer ?
#
loop_
_entity_poly.entity_id
_entity_poly.type
_entity_poly.pdbx_seq_one_letter_code
_entity_poly.pdbx_strand_id
1 'polypeptide(L)' 'GARSVAFTYNDPVIFLEYAVDVAAACREVGLQTVAVTAGYIGKLARPEFFAAMDAANIDLKAFTES' A
#
# COMPACT_ATOMS: atom_id res chain seq x y z
N GLY A 1 0.38 -22.08 2.46
CA GLY A 1 0.95 -20.86 1.90
C GLY A 1 0.45 -19.64 2.66
N ALA A 2 0.91 -18.45 2.30
CA ALA A 2 0.37 -17.20 2.81
C ALA A 2 -1.04 -16.92 2.23
N ARG A 3 -1.81 -16.04 2.88
CA ARG A 3 -3.11 -15.55 2.37
C ARG A 3 -3.00 -14.14 1.75
N SER A 4 -1.90 -13.45 2.05
CA SER A 4 -1.68 -12.07 1.63
C SER A 4 -0.21 -11.72 1.54
N VAL A 5 0.09 -10.64 0.82
CA VAL A 5 1.40 -9.99 0.73
C VAL A 5 1.27 -8.58 1.31
N ALA A 6 2.22 -8.19 2.16
CA ALA A 6 2.27 -6.86 2.75
C ALA A 6 3.43 -6.07 2.17
N PHE A 7 3.16 -4.85 1.69
CA PHE A 7 4.19 -3.89 1.32
C PHE A 7 4.54 -3.05 2.55
N THR A 8 5.78 -3.16 3.03
CA THR A 8 6.21 -2.63 4.34
C THR A 8 7.73 -2.37 4.38
N TYR A 9 8.23 -1.94 5.54
CA TYR A 9 9.58 -1.42 5.84
C TYR A 9 9.90 -0.09 5.15
N ASN A 10 10.03 -0.12 3.82
CA ASN A 10 10.04 1.10 3.04
C ASN A 10 8.59 1.50 2.74
N ASP A 11 8.29 2.79 2.81
CA ASP A 11 6.93 3.24 2.57
C ASP A 11 6.52 2.91 1.12
N PRO A 12 5.48 2.10 0.92
CA PRO A 12 5.11 1.62 -0.41
C PRO A 12 4.60 2.71 -1.35
N VAL A 13 4.25 3.89 -0.82
CA VAL A 13 3.87 5.04 -1.66
C VAL A 13 5.05 5.60 -2.46
N ILE A 14 6.30 5.26 -2.10
CA ILE A 14 7.52 5.68 -2.82
C ILE A 14 7.70 4.93 -4.14
N PHE A 15 7.13 3.72 -4.27
CA PHE A 15 7.28 2.85 -5.43
C PHE A 15 5.90 2.41 -5.95
N LEU A 16 5.03 3.39 -6.23
CA LEU A 16 3.64 3.16 -6.60
C LEU A 16 3.50 2.13 -7.73
N GLU A 17 4.19 2.33 -8.86
CA GLU A 17 4.05 1.47 -10.04
C GLU A 17 4.39 0.02 -9.72
N TYR A 18 5.48 -0.18 -8.98
CA TYR A 18 5.89 -1.51 -8.54
C TYR A 18 4.87 -2.15 -7.58
N ALA A 19 4.33 -1.38 -6.63
CA ALA A 19 3.34 -1.89 -5.69
C ALA A 19 2.03 -2.29 -6.41
N VAL A 20 1.60 -1.49 -7.40
CA VAL A 20 0.40 -1.77 -8.21
C VAL A 20 0.59 -3.02 -9.08
N ASP A 21 1.74 -3.14 -9.76
CA ASP A 21 2.04 -4.30 -10.60
C ASP A 21 2.10 -5.60 -9.78
N VAL A 22 2.72 -5.55 -8.59
CA VAL A 22 2.76 -6.70 -7.68
C VAL A 22 1.37 -7.01 -7.12
N ALA A 23 0.55 -5.99 -6.85
CA ALA A 23 -0.81 -6.22 -6.37
C ALA A 23 -1.69 -6.90 -7.42
N ALA A 24 -1.57 -6.50 -8.69
CA ALA A 24 -2.20 -7.19 -9.80
C ALA A 24 -1.74 -8.66 -9.89
N ALA A 25 -0.42 -8.90 -9.83
CA ALA A 25 0.13 -10.26 -9.86
C ALA A 25 -0.34 -11.13 -8.67
N CYS A 26 -0.49 -10.53 -7.48
CA CYS A 26 -1.04 -11.22 -6.31
C CYS A 26 -2.50 -11.64 -6.52
N ARG A 27 -3.31 -10.77 -7.14
CA ARG A 27 -4.72 -11.04 -7.42
C ARG A 27 -4.91 -12.22 -8.39
N GLU A 28 -4.04 -12.35 -9.40
CA GLU A 28 -4.06 -13.48 -10.34
C GLU A 28 -3.86 -14.85 -9.67
N VAL A 29 -3.21 -14.87 -8.50
CA VAL A 29 -2.96 -16.09 -7.72
C VAL A 29 -3.82 -16.18 -6.46
N GLY A 30 -4.83 -15.31 -6.31
CA GLY A 30 -5.76 -15.29 -5.19
C GLY A 30 -5.15 -14.83 -3.86
N LEU A 31 -4.06 -14.07 -3.90
CA LEU A 31 -3.45 -13.45 -2.72
C LEU A 31 -3.97 -12.03 -2.52
N GLN A 32 -4.28 -11.69 -1.28
CA GLN A 32 -4.65 -10.32 -0.89
C GLN A 32 -3.42 -9.44 -0.70
N THR A 33 -3.61 -8.13 -0.79
CA THR A 33 -2.55 -7.12 -0.72
C THR A 33 -2.83 -6.13 0.40
N VAL A 34 -1.80 -5.82 1.18
CA VAL A 34 -1.88 -4.87 2.31
C VAL A 34 -0.80 -3.82 2.18
N ALA A 35 -1.18 -2.54 2.16
CA ALA A 35 -0.23 -1.44 2.29
C ALA A 35 -0.01 -1.10 3.77
N VAL A 36 1.24 -1.13 4.24
CA VAL A 36 1.64 -0.59 5.55
C VAL A 36 2.44 0.68 5.29
N THR A 37 1.87 1.83 5.60
CA THR A 37 2.37 3.14 5.13
C THR A 37 2.08 4.26 6.14
N ALA A 38 2.88 5.33 6.13
CA ALA A 38 2.52 6.57 6.82
C ALA A 38 1.36 7.32 6.14
N GLY A 39 0.97 6.91 4.92
CA GLY A 39 -0.09 7.54 4.13
C GLY A 39 0.31 8.90 3.56
N TYR A 40 1.60 9.23 3.57
CA TYR A 40 2.12 10.49 3.05
C TYR A 40 2.24 10.44 1.52
N ILE A 41 1.10 10.57 0.84
CA ILE A 41 0.96 10.42 -0.61
C ILE A 41 0.30 11.64 -1.25
N GLY A 42 0.79 12.01 -2.43
CA GLY A 42 0.22 13.11 -3.22
C GLY A 42 -1.21 12.82 -3.68
N LYS A 43 -2.03 13.88 -3.80
CA LYS A 43 -3.46 13.78 -4.16
C LYS A 43 -3.72 13.04 -5.48
N LEU A 44 -2.82 13.14 -6.45
CA LEU A 44 -2.96 12.52 -7.77
C LEU A 44 -2.62 11.02 -7.77
N ALA A 45 -1.61 10.62 -6.99
CA ALA A 45 -1.16 9.23 -6.87
C ALA A 45 -2.07 8.38 -5.95
N ARG A 46 -2.70 9.04 -4.97
CA ARG A 46 -3.52 8.40 -3.94
C ARG A 46 -4.63 7.48 -4.47
N PRO A 47 -5.46 7.87 -5.47
CA PRO A 47 -6.56 7.03 -5.94
C PRO A 47 -6.06 5.72 -6.56
N GLU A 48 -5.00 5.79 -7.36
CA GLU A 48 -4.42 4.60 -8.01
C GLU A 48 -3.81 3.65 -6.99
N PHE A 49 -2.94 4.16 -6.12
CA PHE A 49 -2.25 3.34 -5.13
C PHE A 49 -3.23 2.60 -4.21
N PHE A 50 -4.20 3.30 -3.61
CA PHE A 50 -5.12 2.66 -2.67
C PHE A 50 -6.22 1.83 -3.36
N ALA A 51 -6.56 2.09 -4.62
CA ALA A 51 -7.50 1.23 -5.36
C ALA A 51 -6.89 -0.14 -5.70
N ALA A 52 -5.55 -0.23 -5.79
CA ALA A 52 -4.87 -1.49 -6.02
C ALA A 52 -4.79 -2.39 -4.79
N MET A 53 -4.89 -1.83 -3.57
CA MET A 53 -4.73 -2.56 -2.32
C MET A 53 -6.06 -3.10 -1.78
N ASP A 54 -6.06 -4.28 -1.16
CA ASP A 54 -7.25 -4.83 -0.51
C ASP A 54 -7.45 -4.28 0.92
N ALA A 55 -6.35 -3.86 1.58
CA ALA A 55 -6.39 -3.17 2.87
C ALA A 55 -5.21 -2.20 3.03
N ALA A 56 -5.37 -1.22 3.93
CA ALA A 56 -4.31 -0.30 4.32
C ALA A 56 -4.21 -0.21 5.84
N ASN A 57 -2.98 -0.34 6.35
CA ASN A 57 -2.61 0.01 7.71
C ASN A 57 -1.87 1.35 7.67
N ILE A 58 -2.50 2.39 8.21
CA ILE A 58 -1.96 3.76 8.21
C ILE A 58 -1.33 4.05 9.57
N ASP A 59 -0.03 4.31 9.56
CA ASP A 59 0.71 4.70 10.74
C ASP A 59 0.46 6.17 11.11
N LEU A 60 -0.49 6.42 12.00
CA LEU A 60 -0.67 7.75 12.60
C LEU A 60 0.45 8.04 13.61
N LYS A 61 1.36 8.94 13.27
CA LYS A 61 2.54 9.24 14.11
C LYS A 61 2.25 10.25 15.23
N ALA A 62 1.44 11.27 14.94
CA ALA A 62 1.01 12.28 15.90
C ALA A 62 -0.22 13.03 15.37
N PHE A 63 -0.91 13.77 16.25
CA PHE A 63 -2.01 14.67 15.87
C PHE A 63 -1.56 16.11 15.63
N THR A 64 -0.29 16.44 15.92
CA THR A 64 0.27 17.79 15.83
C THR A 64 1.64 17.77 15.18
N GLU A 65 1.90 18.78 14.35
CA GLU A 65 3.23 19.13 13.86
C GLU A 65 3.90 19.96 14.97
N SER A 66 4.69 19.33 15.84
CA SER A 66 5.40 20.01 16.94
C SER A 66 6.54 20.89 16.45
#